data_AF-A0A4V1TYY6-F1
#
_entry.id   AF-A0A4V1TYY6-F1
#
_cell.length_a   1.000
_cell.length_b   1.000
_cell.length_c   1.000
_cell.angle_alpha   90.00
_cell.angle_beta   90.00
_cell.angle_gamma   90.00
#
_symmetry.space_group_name_H-M   'P 1'
#
loop_
_entity.id
_entity.type
_entity.pdbx_description
1 polymer ?
#
loop_
_entity_poly.entity_id
_entity_poly.type
_entity_poly.pdbx_seq_one_letter_code
_entity_poly.pdbx_strand_id
1 'polypeptide(L)'
;AFGEPVRGVSLENLQARARGTILMAYANAFGHLLLTTGNKSELSVGYCTLYGDTNGGLGLIGDLYKTEVFALARHLNASAGRELIPQAIIDKPPSAELAPGQQDTDSLPPYELLDPLLKLLVEGRRLAAAEFVDATARVAQLRDTDDGRALVRRIRGMIDRNEYKRRQAPPIVRVRARAFGSGRQMPIAAVFA
;
A
#
# COMPACT_ATOMS: atom_id res chain seq x y z
N ALA A 1 19.13 -22.55 13.97
CA ALA A 1 19.11 -22.26 12.51
C ALA A 1 18.60 -23.43 11.67
N PHE A 2 18.76 -24.69 12.09
CA PHE A 2 17.79 -25.76 11.83
C PHE A 2 17.42 -26.39 13.18
N GLY A 3 16.13 -26.49 13.51
CA GLY A 3 15.63 -26.97 14.80
C GLY A 3 14.84 -25.95 15.65
N GLU A 4 14.86 -24.67 15.27
CA GLU A 4 13.99 -23.65 15.89
C GLU A 4 12.84 -23.26 14.96
N PRO A 5 11.62 -23.07 15.48
CA PRO A 5 10.50 -22.63 14.69
C PRO A 5 10.70 -21.18 14.20
N VAL A 6 10.25 -20.91 12.98
CA VAL A 6 10.22 -19.54 12.42
C VAL A 6 9.24 -18.69 13.24
N ARG A 7 9.62 -17.44 13.57
CA ARG A 7 8.83 -16.52 14.42
C ARG A 7 8.78 -15.11 13.84
N GLY A 8 7.84 -14.30 14.36
CA GLY A 8 7.66 -12.89 14.02
C GLY A 8 7.47 -12.65 12.52
N VAL A 9 8.04 -11.55 12.02
CA VAL A 9 7.95 -11.11 10.61
C VAL A 9 8.36 -12.21 9.62
N SER A 10 9.30 -13.09 9.97
CA SER A 10 9.67 -14.21 9.10
C SER A 10 8.54 -15.23 8.94
N LEU A 11 7.79 -15.52 10.01
CA LEU A 11 6.63 -16.43 9.96
C LEU A 11 5.47 -15.76 9.23
N GLU A 12 5.23 -14.48 9.48
CA GLU A 12 4.22 -13.68 8.76
C GLU A 12 4.49 -13.67 7.25
N ASN A 13 5.74 -13.40 6.84
CA ASN A 13 6.15 -13.44 5.45
C ASN A 13 5.99 -14.84 4.82
N LEU A 14 6.27 -15.91 5.59
CA LEU A 14 6.07 -17.29 5.12
C LEU A 14 4.58 -17.55 4.83
N GLN A 15 3.68 -17.13 5.72
CA GLN A 15 2.23 -17.25 5.51
C GLN A 15 1.78 -16.50 4.26
N ALA A 16 2.22 -15.26 4.07
CA ALA A 16 1.87 -14.46 2.90
C ALA A 16 2.35 -15.12 1.59
N ARG A 17 3.58 -15.64 1.56
CA ARG A 17 4.12 -16.37 0.39
C ARG A 17 3.39 -17.68 0.11
N ALA A 18 3.00 -18.42 1.15
CA ALA A 18 2.20 -19.62 0.99
C ALA A 18 0.85 -19.31 0.32
N ARG A 19 0.14 -18.26 0.77
CA ARG A 19 -1.11 -17.81 0.13
C ARG A 19 -0.91 -17.44 -1.34
N GLY A 20 0.12 -16.65 -1.62
CA GLY A 20 0.46 -16.27 -2.99
C GLY A 20 0.76 -17.47 -3.89
N THR A 21 1.46 -18.48 -3.37
CA THR A 21 1.78 -19.71 -4.11
C THR A 21 0.51 -20.52 -4.42
N ILE A 22 -0.36 -20.68 -3.43
CA ILE A 22 -1.64 -21.39 -3.58
C ILE A 22 -2.51 -20.70 -4.65
N LEU A 23 -2.70 -19.38 -4.54
CA LEU A 23 -3.52 -18.64 -5.49
C LEU A 23 -2.99 -18.69 -6.92
N MET A 24 -1.67 -18.64 -7.10
CA MET A 24 -1.05 -18.82 -8.42
C MET A 24 -1.28 -20.24 -8.98
N ALA A 25 -1.23 -21.28 -8.13
CA ALA A 25 -1.51 -22.65 -8.56
C ALA A 25 -2.95 -22.80 -9.08
N TYR A 26 -3.93 -22.22 -8.38
CA TYR A 26 -5.32 -22.17 -8.85
C TYR A 26 -5.46 -21.36 -10.14
N ALA A 27 -4.85 -20.17 -10.21
CA ALA A 27 -4.91 -19.34 -11.40
C ALA A 27 -4.38 -20.09 -12.64
N ASN A 28 -3.26 -20.79 -12.50
CA ASN A 28 -2.68 -21.59 -13.58
C ASN A 28 -3.55 -22.79 -13.97
N ALA A 29 -4.09 -23.52 -12.98
CA ALA A 29 -4.90 -24.72 -13.23
C ALA A 29 -6.19 -24.41 -14.00
N PHE A 30 -6.78 -23.23 -13.76
CA PHE A 30 -8.07 -22.84 -14.34
C PHE A 30 -7.97 -21.73 -15.40
N GLY A 31 -6.76 -21.31 -15.79
CA GLY A 31 -6.55 -20.27 -16.79
C GLY A 31 -7.06 -18.88 -16.38
N HIS A 32 -6.98 -18.54 -15.09
CA HIS A 32 -7.39 -17.25 -14.55
C HIS A 32 -6.21 -16.29 -14.42
N LEU A 33 -6.49 -14.99 -14.40
CA LEU A 33 -5.53 -13.95 -14.05
C LEU A 33 -5.65 -13.66 -12.54
N LEU A 34 -4.58 -13.90 -11.78
CA LEU A 34 -4.55 -13.51 -10.37
C LEU A 34 -4.47 -11.99 -10.25
N LEU A 35 -5.37 -11.39 -9.48
CA LEU A 35 -5.37 -9.97 -9.18
C LEU A 35 -4.70 -9.72 -7.82
N THR A 36 -3.69 -8.85 -7.78
CA THR A 36 -3.16 -8.37 -6.49
C THR A 36 -4.05 -7.27 -5.94
N THR A 37 -4.14 -7.21 -4.61
CA THR A 37 -4.99 -6.25 -3.88
C THR A 37 -4.20 -5.18 -3.13
N GLY A 38 -2.89 -5.09 -3.37
CA GLY A 38 -2.06 -4.03 -2.80
C GLY A 38 -2.49 -2.66 -3.33
N ASN A 39 -2.60 -1.67 -2.44
CA ASN A 39 -2.93 -0.30 -2.80
C ASN A 39 -1.69 0.62 -2.82
N LYS A 40 -1.86 1.84 -3.30
CA LYS A 40 -0.75 2.80 -3.49
C LYS A 40 -0.07 3.18 -2.18
N SER A 41 -0.79 3.21 -1.06
CA SER A 41 -0.21 3.53 0.25
C SER A 41 0.78 2.44 0.68
N GLU A 42 0.36 1.18 0.64
CA GLU A 42 1.18 0.00 0.95
C GLU A 42 2.39 -0.10 0.02
N LEU A 43 2.17 0.04 -1.29
CA LEU A 43 3.24 0.02 -2.30
C LEU A 43 4.24 1.17 -2.13
N SER A 44 3.78 2.35 -1.69
CA SER A 44 4.65 3.51 -1.46
C SER A 44 5.69 3.21 -0.41
N VAL A 45 5.25 2.73 0.76
CA VAL A 45 6.13 2.50 1.91
C VAL A 45 6.70 1.08 1.96
N GLY A 46 6.34 0.23 0.99
CA GLY A 46 6.75 -1.17 0.90
C GLY A 46 6.22 -2.03 2.04
N TYR A 47 5.04 -1.70 2.55
CA TYR A 47 4.31 -2.48 3.54
C TYR A 47 3.58 -3.63 2.85
N CYS A 48 4.40 -4.56 2.36
CA CYS A 48 3.98 -5.75 1.63
C CYS A 48 5.06 -6.84 1.76
N THR A 49 4.65 -8.09 1.61
CA THR A 49 5.55 -9.23 1.49
C THR A 49 5.87 -9.46 0.01
N LEU A 50 7.13 -9.29 -0.35
CA LEU A 50 7.58 -9.62 -1.70
C LEU A 50 7.33 -11.10 -1.99
N TYR A 51 6.64 -11.35 -3.11
CA TYR A 51 6.15 -12.65 -3.56
C TYR A 51 5.08 -13.29 -2.67
N GLY A 52 4.44 -12.50 -1.81
CA GLY A 52 3.26 -12.87 -1.05
C GLY A 52 2.02 -12.19 -1.61
N ASP A 53 1.55 -11.16 -0.90
CA ASP A 53 0.44 -10.30 -1.30
C ASP A 53 0.71 -9.50 -2.59
N THR A 54 1.98 -9.35 -2.98
CA THR A 54 2.34 -8.77 -4.28
C THR A 54 2.17 -9.73 -5.46
N ASN A 55 1.81 -11.00 -5.23
CA ASN A 55 1.56 -11.93 -6.33
C ASN A 55 0.32 -11.54 -7.12
N GLY A 56 0.42 -11.62 -8.44
CA GLY A 56 -0.66 -11.33 -9.37
C GLY A 56 -0.12 -10.97 -10.74
N GLY A 57 -1.00 -10.90 -11.73
CA GLY A 57 -0.70 -10.35 -13.05
C GLY A 57 -1.20 -8.92 -13.24
N LEU A 58 -2.11 -8.43 -12.38
CA LEU A 58 -2.65 -7.06 -12.44
C LEU A 58 -3.08 -6.56 -11.06
N GLY A 59 -2.73 -5.32 -10.72
CA GLY A 59 -3.20 -4.61 -9.53
C GLY A 59 -4.24 -3.54 -9.86
N LEU A 60 -5.53 -3.85 -9.65
CA LEU A 60 -6.63 -2.95 -10.04
C LEU A 60 -6.67 -1.66 -9.21
N ILE A 61 -6.36 -1.77 -7.92
CA ILE A 61 -6.38 -0.63 -6.98
C ILE A 61 -4.98 -0.14 -6.62
N GLY A 62 -3.95 -0.60 -7.33
CA GLY A 62 -2.55 -0.31 -7.02
C GLY A 62 -2.16 1.16 -7.15
N ASP A 63 -2.97 1.97 -7.83
CA ASP A 63 -2.78 3.41 -7.96
C ASP A 63 -3.78 4.24 -7.12
N LEU A 64 -4.56 3.61 -6.24
CA LEU A 64 -5.43 4.27 -5.26
C LEU A 64 -4.77 4.28 -3.88
N TYR A 65 -4.82 5.40 -3.17
CA TYR A 65 -4.42 5.45 -1.76
C TYR A 65 -5.45 4.72 -0.87
N LYS A 66 -5.06 4.27 0.33
CA LYS A 66 -5.95 3.50 1.22
C LYS A 66 -7.23 4.25 1.55
N THR A 67 -7.13 5.54 1.88
CA THR A 67 -8.27 6.43 2.10
C THR A 67 -9.22 6.49 0.89
N GLU A 68 -8.67 6.39 -0.33
CA GLU A 68 -9.43 6.38 -1.58
C GLU A 68 -10.09 5.03 -1.85
N VAL A 69 -9.45 3.93 -1.46
CA VAL A 69 -10.06 2.59 -1.50
C VAL A 69 -11.29 2.54 -0.62
N PHE A 70 -11.22 3.09 0.60
CA PHE A 70 -12.38 3.20 1.49
C PHE A 70 -13.47 4.14 0.92
N ALA A 71 -13.08 5.27 0.33
CA ALA A 71 -14.03 6.16 -0.33
C ALA A 71 -14.73 5.49 -1.52
N LEU A 72 -13.99 4.73 -2.33
CA LEU A 72 -14.52 3.97 -3.46
C LEU A 72 -15.48 2.87 -2.99
N ALA A 73 -15.16 2.13 -1.93
CA ALA A 73 -16.05 1.11 -1.38
C ALA A 73 -17.41 1.70 -0.96
N ARG A 74 -17.39 2.83 -0.25
CA ARG A 74 -18.63 3.53 0.15
C ARG A 74 -19.40 4.06 -1.07
N HIS A 75 -18.69 4.61 -2.05
CA HIS A 75 -19.29 5.07 -3.29
C HIS A 75 -19.99 3.94 -4.04
N LEU A 76 -19.37 2.76 -4.17
CA LEU A 76 -19.95 1.60 -4.84
C LEU A 76 -21.26 1.13 -4.18
N ASN A 77 -21.29 1.03 -2.85
CA ASN A 77 -22.51 0.67 -2.12
C ASN A 77 -23.62 1.72 -2.34
N ALA A 78 -23.28 3.01 -2.24
CA ALA A 78 -24.24 4.09 -2.46
C ALA A 78 -24.82 4.08 -3.88
N SER A 79 -23.96 3.94 -4.90
CA SER A 79 -24.36 3.88 -6.30
C SER A 79 -25.22 2.65 -6.63
N ALA A 80 -24.98 1.52 -5.97
CA ALA A 80 -25.76 0.30 -6.15
C ALA A 80 -27.11 0.33 -5.42
N GLY A 81 -27.31 1.26 -4.46
CA GLY A 81 -28.47 1.28 -3.58
C GLY A 81 -28.58 0.05 -2.66
N ARG A 82 -27.50 -0.73 -2.53
CA ARG A 82 -27.41 -1.94 -1.71
C ARG A 82 -25.97 -2.21 -1.29
N GLU A 83 -25.81 -3.09 -0.32
CA GLU A 83 -24.52 -3.56 0.15
C GLU A 83 -23.86 -4.48 -0.89
N LEU A 84 -22.84 -3.98 -1.59
CA LEU A 84 -21.92 -4.77 -2.42
C LEU A 84 -20.72 -5.23 -1.61
N ILE A 85 -20.17 -4.32 -0.81
CA ILE A 85 -19.09 -4.57 0.14
C ILE A 85 -19.71 -4.49 1.55
N PRO A 86 -19.66 -5.56 2.36
CA PRO A 86 -20.25 -5.55 3.68
C PRO A 86 -19.72 -4.42 4.56
N GLN A 87 -20.60 -3.74 5.28
CA GLN A 87 -20.28 -2.64 6.17
C GLN A 87 -19.30 -3.08 7.26
N ALA A 88 -19.43 -4.32 7.74
CA ALA A 88 -18.48 -4.94 8.66
C ALA A 88 -17.04 -5.00 8.12
N ILE A 89 -16.84 -5.08 6.80
CA ILE A 89 -15.51 -5.02 6.16
C ILE A 89 -14.99 -3.57 6.10
N ILE A 90 -15.89 -2.59 5.90
CA ILE A 90 -15.54 -1.16 5.84
C ILE A 90 -15.19 -0.61 7.22
N ASP A 91 -15.87 -1.08 8.26
CA ASP A 91 -15.67 -0.63 9.65
C ASP A 91 -14.50 -1.33 10.34
N LYS A 92 -14.06 -2.47 9.79
CA LYS A 92 -12.92 -3.22 10.33
C LYS A 92 -11.63 -2.38 10.20
N PRO A 93 -10.85 -2.23 11.28
CA PRO A 93 -9.54 -1.59 11.20
C PRO A 93 -8.60 -2.31 10.21
N PRO A 94 -7.78 -1.57 9.42
CA PRO A 94 -6.80 -2.17 8.52
C PRO A 94 -5.79 -3.08 9.23
N SER A 95 -5.62 -4.29 8.72
CA SER A 95 -4.66 -5.28 9.22
C SER A 95 -4.29 -6.29 8.13
N ALA A 96 -3.08 -6.86 8.21
CA ALA A 96 -2.63 -7.99 7.39
C ALA A 96 -3.04 -9.37 7.96
N GLU A 97 -3.50 -9.42 9.23
CA GLU A 97 -4.01 -10.62 9.90
C GLU A 97 -3.05 -11.84 9.83
N LEU A 98 -1.74 -11.59 9.93
CA LEU A 98 -0.67 -12.59 9.93
C LEU A 98 -0.24 -12.99 11.35
N ALA A 99 -0.60 -12.17 12.35
CA ALA A 99 -0.36 -12.41 13.76
C ALA A 99 -1.58 -11.98 14.62
N PRO A 100 -1.78 -12.59 15.80
CA PRO A 100 -2.89 -12.22 16.68
C PRO A 100 -2.87 -10.74 17.07
N GLY A 101 -3.99 -10.05 16.89
CA GLY A 101 -4.15 -8.64 17.26
C GLY A 101 -3.38 -7.63 16.39
N GLN A 102 -2.76 -8.08 15.30
CA GLN A 102 -1.99 -7.23 14.40
C GLN A 102 -2.82 -6.06 13.86
N GLN A 103 -2.25 -4.86 13.84
CA GLN A 103 -2.81 -3.67 13.19
C GLN A 103 -1.77 -3.02 12.28
N ASP A 104 -2.19 -2.41 11.17
CA ASP A 104 -1.25 -1.67 10.32
C ASP A 104 -0.58 -0.51 11.07
N THR A 105 -1.28 0.06 12.05
CA THR A 105 -0.80 1.15 12.91
C THR A 105 0.35 0.77 13.82
N ASP A 106 0.63 -0.53 13.99
CA ASP A 106 1.81 -1.01 14.73
C ASP A 106 3.11 -0.63 13.99
N SER A 107 3.03 -0.49 12.66
CA SER A 107 4.18 -0.18 11.80
C SER A 107 4.06 1.14 11.04
N LEU A 108 2.85 1.63 10.77
CA LEU A 108 2.58 2.82 9.97
C LEU A 108 1.82 3.87 10.79
N PRO A 109 1.95 5.17 10.48
CA PRO A 109 0.96 6.14 10.96
C PRO A 109 -0.43 5.84 10.37
N PRO A 110 -1.53 6.33 10.97
CA PRO A 110 -2.86 6.20 10.40
C PRO A 110 -2.91 6.68 8.95
N TYR A 111 -3.68 6.01 8.09
CA TYR A 111 -3.73 6.33 6.66
C TYR A 111 -4.22 7.76 6.36
N GLU A 112 -5.08 8.32 7.21
CA GLU A 112 -5.50 9.72 7.12
C GLU A 112 -4.34 10.73 7.26
N LEU A 113 -3.25 10.31 7.91
CA LEU A 113 -2.01 11.06 8.02
C LEU A 113 -0.99 10.65 6.95
N LEU A 114 -0.89 9.34 6.67
CA LEU A 114 0.06 8.79 5.70
C LEU A 114 -0.24 9.25 4.28
N ASP A 115 -1.49 9.13 3.83
CA ASP A 115 -1.86 9.34 2.43
C ASP A 115 -1.64 10.78 1.96
N PRO A 116 -2.00 11.84 2.71
CA PRO A 116 -1.64 13.21 2.35
C PRO A 116 -0.14 13.42 2.21
N LEU A 117 0.66 12.82 3.10
CA LEU A 117 2.11 12.89 3.02
C LEU A 117 2.65 12.18 1.77
N LEU A 118 2.13 10.99 1.48
CA LEU A 118 2.51 10.24 0.28
C LEU A 118 2.15 10.98 -1.00
N LYS A 119 0.94 11.55 -1.09
CA LYS A 119 0.49 12.40 -2.22
C LYS A 119 1.50 13.52 -2.50
N LEU A 120 1.98 14.20 -1.47
CA LEU A 120 3.00 15.26 -1.63
C LEU A 120 4.38 14.71 -2.03
N LEU A 121 4.81 13.59 -1.44
CA LEU A 121 6.13 13.01 -1.69
C LEU A 121 6.23 12.33 -3.07
N VAL A 122 5.14 11.73 -3.55
CA VAL A 122 5.09 10.95 -4.80
C VAL A 122 4.67 11.86 -5.96
N GLU A 123 3.48 12.45 -5.91
CA GLU A 123 2.96 13.31 -6.99
C GLU A 123 3.43 14.76 -6.89
N GLY A 124 3.42 15.34 -5.69
CA GLY A 124 3.75 16.75 -5.45
C GLY A 124 2.88 17.69 -6.29
N ARG A 125 3.50 18.62 -7.02
CA ARG A 125 2.80 19.60 -7.88
C ARG A 125 1.99 19.00 -9.05
N ARG A 126 2.08 17.68 -9.26
CA ARG A 126 1.26 16.96 -10.27
C ARG A 126 -0.15 16.63 -9.78
N LEU A 127 -0.42 16.80 -8.48
CA LEU A 127 -1.78 16.68 -7.94
C LEU A 127 -2.69 17.77 -8.53
N ALA A 128 -3.99 17.50 -8.54
CA ALA A 128 -4.98 18.55 -8.81
C ALA A 128 -4.83 19.67 -7.77
N ALA A 129 -5.09 20.92 -8.18
CA ALA A 129 -4.81 22.09 -7.33
C ALA A 129 -5.48 22.01 -5.96
N ALA A 130 -6.76 21.62 -5.91
CA ALA A 130 -7.51 21.46 -4.66
C ALA A 130 -6.91 20.37 -3.76
N GLU A 131 -6.53 19.23 -4.34
CA GLU A 131 -5.91 18.13 -3.59
C GLU A 131 -4.50 18.48 -3.10
N PHE A 132 -3.72 19.22 -3.88
CA PHE A 132 -2.41 19.72 -3.45
C PHE A 132 -2.53 20.64 -2.23
N VAL A 133 -3.52 21.55 -2.24
CA VAL A 133 -3.78 22.48 -1.14
C VAL A 133 -4.21 21.71 0.11
N ASP A 134 -5.19 20.80 0.00
CA ASP A 134 -5.64 19.97 1.13
C ASP A 134 -4.50 19.14 1.72
N ALA A 135 -3.76 18.41 0.88
CA ALA A 135 -2.65 17.59 1.34
C ALA A 135 -1.55 18.43 2.01
N THR A 136 -1.25 19.61 1.47
CA THR A 136 -0.28 20.55 2.08
C THR A 136 -0.76 21.04 3.44
N ALA A 137 -2.04 21.41 3.56
CA ALA A 137 -2.62 21.87 4.82
C ALA A 137 -2.59 20.78 5.89
N ARG A 138 -2.97 19.54 5.54
CA ARG A 138 -2.94 18.38 6.46
C ARG A 138 -1.53 18.05 6.96
N VAL A 139 -0.51 18.26 6.12
CA VAL A 139 0.90 17.94 6.46
C VAL A 139 1.63 19.13 7.09
N ALA A 140 1.08 20.35 7.04
CA ALA A 140 1.73 21.56 7.57
C ALA A 140 2.12 21.39 9.03
N GLN A 141 1.18 20.93 9.86
CA GLN A 141 1.38 20.74 11.31
C GLN A 141 2.47 19.72 11.66
N LEU A 142 2.73 18.73 10.78
CA LEU A 142 3.82 17.77 10.98
C LEU A 142 5.20 18.42 10.87
N ARG A 143 5.32 19.52 10.13
CA ARG A 143 6.63 20.15 9.90
C ARG A 143 7.06 21.01 11.09
N ASP A 144 6.12 21.41 11.94
CA ASP A 144 6.35 22.32 13.05
C ASP A 144 6.94 21.60 14.27
N THR A 145 6.70 20.30 14.42
CA THR A 145 7.21 19.48 15.53
C THR A 145 8.41 18.63 15.14
N ASP A 146 9.31 18.33 16.09
CA ASP A 146 10.44 17.42 15.85
C ASP A 146 9.98 16.00 15.48
N ASP A 147 8.95 15.49 16.17
CA ASP A 147 8.38 14.18 15.91
C ASP A 147 7.76 14.09 14.51
N GLY A 148 7.03 15.12 14.09
CA GLY A 148 6.46 15.16 12.74
C GLY A 148 7.55 15.26 11.67
N ARG A 149 8.62 16.04 11.88
CA ARG A 149 9.80 16.05 10.99
C ARG A 149 10.49 14.69 10.94
N ALA A 150 10.60 14.00 12.06
CA ALA A 150 11.15 12.64 12.13
C ALA A 150 10.26 11.65 11.35
N LEU A 151 8.93 11.74 11.49
CA LEU A 151 7.98 10.92 10.75
C LEU A 151 8.10 11.14 9.24
N VAL A 152 8.17 12.39 8.78
CA VAL A 152 8.33 12.72 7.35
C VAL A 152 9.63 12.12 6.80
N ARG A 153 10.75 12.23 7.53
CA ARG A 153 12.03 11.61 7.15
C ARG A 153 11.92 10.09 7.10
N ARG A 154 11.27 9.47 8.09
CA ARG A 154 11.04 8.03 8.14
C ARG A 154 10.25 7.54 6.92
N ILE A 155 9.12 8.18 6.60
CA ILE A 155 8.28 7.79 5.46
C ILE A 155 9.02 7.99 4.14
N ARG A 156 9.76 9.08 3.97
CA ARG A 156 10.62 9.27 2.79
C ARG A 156 11.63 8.13 2.63
N GLY A 157 12.35 7.79 3.71
CA GLY A 157 13.29 6.67 3.69
C GLY A 157 12.62 5.32 3.41
N MET A 158 11.37 5.11 3.85
CA MET A 158 10.60 3.92 3.50
C MET A 158 10.25 3.88 2.01
N ILE A 159 9.86 5.01 1.42
CA ILE A 159 9.64 5.09 -0.03
C ILE A 159 10.91 4.70 -0.77
N ASP A 160 12.02 5.32 -0.43
CA ASP A 160 13.28 5.18 -1.15
C ASP A 160 13.84 3.75 -1.11
N ARG A 161 13.86 3.11 0.07
CA ARG A 161 14.40 1.75 0.24
C ARG A 161 13.55 0.63 -0.38
N ASN A 162 12.29 0.89 -0.71
CA ASN A 162 11.37 -0.13 -1.20
C ASN A 162 11.18 -0.12 -2.73
N GLU A 163 12.04 0.56 -3.47
CA GLU A 163 12.00 0.57 -4.95
C GLU A 163 12.13 -0.85 -5.54
N TYR A 164 12.97 -1.71 -4.95
CA TYR A 164 13.14 -3.09 -5.41
C TYR A 164 11.85 -3.91 -5.35
N LYS A 165 10.97 -3.67 -4.36
CA LYS A 165 9.67 -4.36 -4.26
C LYS A 165 8.74 -3.87 -5.37
N ARG A 166 8.66 -2.56 -5.57
CA ARG A 166 7.80 -1.94 -6.60
C ARG A 166 8.18 -2.33 -8.01
N ARG A 167 9.47 -2.50 -8.29
CA ARG A 167 9.98 -2.97 -9.59
C ARG A 167 9.57 -4.40 -9.92
N GLN A 168 9.17 -5.17 -8.92
CA GLN A 168 8.77 -6.57 -9.03
C GLN A 168 7.27 -6.78 -8.81
N ALA A 169 6.54 -5.70 -8.50
CA ALA A 169 5.09 -5.73 -8.42
C ALA A 169 4.51 -5.87 -9.84
N PRO A 170 3.33 -6.50 -9.98
CA PRO A 170 2.65 -6.58 -11.27
C PRO A 170 2.26 -5.18 -11.79
N PRO A 171 1.96 -5.06 -13.09
CA PRO A 171 1.36 -3.87 -13.65
C PRO A 171 0.12 -3.42 -12.85
N ILE A 172 -0.10 -2.11 -12.79
CA ILE A 172 -1.25 -1.51 -12.12
C ILE A 172 -2.06 -0.65 -13.09
N VAL A 173 -3.34 -0.48 -12.81
CA VAL A 173 -4.18 0.47 -13.56
C VAL A 173 -3.86 1.88 -13.07
N ARG A 174 -3.34 2.72 -13.98
CA ARG A 174 -3.02 4.12 -13.66
C ARG A 174 -4.30 4.96 -13.65
N VAL A 175 -4.58 5.58 -12.50
CA VAL A 175 -5.69 6.52 -12.32
C VAL A 175 -5.23 7.87 -11.73
N ARG A 176 -3.94 7.99 -11.38
CA ARG A 176 -3.33 9.21 -10.83
C ARG A 176 -2.25 9.77 -11.76
N ALA A 177 -1.85 11.01 -11.47
CA ALA A 177 -0.84 11.73 -12.25
C ALA A 177 0.55 11.08 -12.21
N ARG A 178 0.89 10.34 -11.14
CA ARG A 178 2.17 9.62 -11.02
C ARG A 178 2.01 8.24 -10.37
N ALA A 179 1.78 7.23 -11.20
CA ALA A 179 1.71 5.83 -10.76
C ALA A 179 3.10 5.22 -10.53
N PHE A 180 3.21 4.19 -9.67
CA PHE A 180 4.40 3.34 -9.62
C PHE A 180 4.48 2.44 -10.87
N GLY A 181 5.68 1.98 -11.22
CA GLY A 181 5.91 1.37 -12.52
C GLY A 181 6.00 2.45 -13.59
N SER A 182 5.07 2.51 -14.53
CA SER A 182 5.17 3.37 -15.73
C SER A 182 5.29 4.89 -15.46
N GLY A 183 4.96 5.38 -14.25
CA GLY A 183 5.04 6.81 -13.91
C GLY A 183 6.31 7.22 -13.15
N ARG A 184 6.49 6.75 -11.91
CA ARG A 184 7.66 7.03 -11.06
C ARG A 184 8.70 5.93 -11.25
N GLN A 185 9.81 6.27 -11.90
CA GLN A 185 10.96 5.39 -12.13
C GLN A 185 12.15 5.89 -11.31
N MET A 186 12.63 5.09 -10.35
CA MET A 186 13.88 5.36 -9.63
C MET A 186 14.82 4.15 -9.74
N PRO A 187 16.16 4.32 -9.65
CA PRO A 187 17.07 3.19 -9.58
C PRO A 187 16.85 2.39 -8.28
N ILE A 188 16.94 1.07 -8.36
CA ILE A 188 16.81 0.18 -7.19
C ILE A 188 17.92 0.46 -6.18
N ALA A 189 19.17 0.57 -6.64
CA ALA A 189 20.36 0.83 -5.83
C ALA A 189 20.68 2.33 -5.72
N ALA A 190 19.68 3.21 -5.82
CA ALA A 190 19.88 4.64 -5.64
C ALA A 190 20.35 4.93 -4.21
N VAL A 191 21.35 5.81 -4.09
CA VAL A 191 21.80 6.36 -2.81
C VAL A 191 21.06 7.68 -2.61
N PHE A 192 20.30 7.77 -1.52
CA PHE A 192 19.54 8.95 -1.15
C PHE A 192 20.27 9.66 -0.01
N ALA A 193 20.47 10.97 -0.15
CA ALA A 193 21.12 11.83 0.84
C ALA A 193 20.13 12.30 1.92
#